data_AF-A0A1E7X7X3-F1
#
_entry.id   AF-A0A1E7X7X3-F1
#
_cell.length_a   1.000
_cell.length_b   1.000
_cell.length_c   1.000
_cell.angle_alpha   90.00
_cell.angle_beta   90.00
_cell.angle_gamma   90.00
#
_symmetry.space_group_name_H-M   'P 1'
#
loop_
_entity.id
_entity.type
_entity.pdbx_description
1 polymer ?
#
loop_
_entity_poly.entity_id
_entity_poly.type
_entity_poly.pdbx_seq_one_letter_code
_entity_poly.pdbx_strand_id
1 'polypeptide(L)'
;MFLNLELWDEEPRADQLPIIVGSAVDSYLDMKAMKAKVRPVNVFTIISFEHITIKTVGRPRSSENKQDFLTGVRIRLSDGTQHVVIDSKTGTFEGHIKEAKNSTEPVVNVGRSSYMSEHAFTQ
;
A
#
# COMPACT_ATOMS: atom_id res chain seq x y z
N MET A 1 12.99 -15.52 0.30
CA MET A 1 11.78 -15.44 -0.53
C MET A 1 11.18 -14.07 -0.35
N PHE A 2 10.95 -13.36 -1.46
CA PHE A 2 10.64 -11.94 -1.43
C PHE A 2 9.38 -11.63 -2.24
N LEU A 3 8.63 -10.63 -1.79
CA LEU A 3 7.59 -9.97 -2.56
C LEU A 3 8.12 -8.63 -3.04
N ASN A 4 8.10 -8.37 -4.35
CA ASN A 4 8.34 -7.02 -4.85
C ASN A 4 7.07 -6.19 -4.68
N LEU A 5 7.07 -5.27 -3.72
CA LEU A 5 5.90 -4.53 -3.27
C LEU A 5 6.03 -3.04 -3.57
N GLU A 6 4.90 -2.41 -3.89
CA GLU A 6 4.72 -0.96 -3.86
C GLU A 6 4.43 -0.53 -2.41
N LEU A 7 5.42 0.06 -1.75
CA LEU A 7 5.34 0.48 -0.36
C LEU A 7 5.09 1.98 -0.26
N TRP A 8 4.14 2.35 0.57
CA TRP A 8 3.87 3.74 0.93
C TRP A 8 4.24 3.96 2.38
N ASP A 9 5.06 4.98 2.66
CA ASP A 9 5.29 5.39 4.04
C ASP A 9 4.05 6.16 4.51
N GLU A 10 3.50 5.76 5.64
CA GLU A 10 2.45 6.52 6.28
C GLU A 10 3.09 7.75 6.94
N GLU A 11 2.71 8.95 6.49
CA GLU A 11 3.10 10.15 7.24
C GLU A 11 2.32 10.20 8.55
N PRO A 12 2.97 10.53 9.68
CA PRO A 12 2.25 10.85 10.89
C PRO A 12 1.34 12.04 10.59
N ARG A 13 0.02 11.85 10.73
CA ARG A 13 -0.98 12.90 10.46
C ARG A 13 -0.58 14.17 11.23
N ALA A 14 -0.21 15.23 10.50
CA ALA A 14 0.18 16.52 11.08
C ALA A 14 -0.99 17.21 11.80
N ASP A 15 -2.19 16.71 11.55
CA ASP A 15 -3.48 17.18 11.97
C ASP A 15 -4.19 16.09 12.79
N GLN A 16 -4.13 16.22 14.13
CA GLN A 16 -5.15 15.66 15.03
C GLN A 16 -6.51 16.35 14.79
N LEU A 17 -7.00 16.38 13.55
CA LEU A 17 -8.39 16.72 13.31
C LEU A 17 -9.24 15.56 13.84
N PRO A 18 -10.32 15.85 14.60
CA PRO A 18 -11.09 14.82 15.26
C PRO A 18 -11.55 13.81 14.21
N ILE A 19 -11.24 12.55 14.47
CA ILE A 19 -11.88 11.42 13.80
C ILE A 19 -13.37 11.73 13.83
N ILE A 20 -13.97 11.93 12.66
CA ILE A 20 -15.42 12.03 12.57
C ILE A 20 -15.93 10.69 13.08
N VAL A 21 -16.50 10.70 14.29
CA VAL A 21 -16.97 9.51 14.98
C VAL A 21 -18.00 8.84 14.06
N GLY A 22 -17.61 7.72 13.45
CA GLY A 22 -18.40 7.01 12.43
C GLY A 22 -17.68 6.64 11.13
N SER A 23 -16.47 7.13 10.84
CA SER A 23 -15.73 6.75 9.61
C SER A 23 -14.49 5.90 9.90
N ALA A 24 -14.52 4.63 9.50
CA ALA A 24 -13.43 3.65 9.60
C ALA A 24 -12.31 3.91 8.57
N VAL A 25 -11.55 5.00 8.71
CA VAL A 25 -10.43 5.35 7.83
C VAL A 25 -9.11 5.36 8.61
N ASP A 26 -8.33 4.29 8.43
CA ASP A 26 -7.16 3.99 9.25
C ASP A 26 -5.86 4.62 8.73
N SER A 27 -5.78 4.96 7.43
CA SER A 27 -4.56 5.53 6.81
C SER A 27 -4.87 6.65 5.82
N TYR A 28 -3.92 7.57 5.65
CA TYR A 28 -3.99 8.70 4.72
C TYR A 28 -2.75 8.74 3.80
N LEU A 29 -2.94 8.91 2.50
CA LEU A 29 -1.86 9.06 1.51
C LEU A 29 -2.09 10.29 0.62
N ASP A 30 -1.16 11.25 0.62
CA ASP A 30 -1.13 12.32 -0.36
C ASP A 30 -0.34 11.84 -1.59
N MET A 31 -1.05 11.57 -2.67
CA MET A 31 -0.45 10.96 -3.87
C MET A 31 0.35 11.96 -4.72
N LYS A 32 0.29 13.26 -4.42
CA LYS A 32 1.08 14.30 -5.09
C LYS A 32 2.37 14.58 -4.33
N ALA A 33 2.32 14.52 -2.99
CA ALA A 33 3.48 14.77 -2.14
C ALA A 33 4.31 13.49 -1.89
N MET A 34 3.66 12.35 -1.69
CA MET A 34 4.33 11.10 -1.34
C MET A 34 4.76 10.33 -2.59
N LYS A 35 5.86 9.57 -2.46
CA LYS A 35 6.35 8.68 -3.51
C LYS A 35 6.35 7.25 -3.00
N ALA A 36 5.70 6.37 -3.75
CA ALA A 36 5.80 4.93 -3.53
C ALA A 36 7.25 4.45 -3.68
N LYS A 37 7.66 3.55 -2.79
CA LYS A 37 8.92 2.82 -2.85
C LYS A 37 8.63 1.42 -3.37
N VAL A 38 9.03 1.11 -4.61
CA VAL A 38 8.93 -0.25 -5.15
C VAL A 38 10.20 -1.01 -4.77
N ARG A 39 10.09 -2.00 -3.89
CA ARG A 39 11.24 -2.82 -3.48
C ARG A 39 10.86 -4.25 -3.08
N PRO A 40 11.80 -5.22 -3.20
CA PRO A 40 11.64 -6.54 -2.61
C PRO A 40 11.58 -6.48 -1.08
N VAL A 41 10.58 -7.14 -0.50
CA VAL A 41 10.39 -7.34 0.94
C VAL A 41 10.48 -8.81 1.24
N ASN A 42 11.34 -9.19 2.18
CA ASN A 42 11.45 -10.57 2.61
C ASN A 42 10.19 -10.95 3.39
N VAL A 43 9.47 -11.99 2.94
CA VAL A 43 8.21 -12.41 3.57
C VAL A 43 8.41 -12.77 5.05
N PHE A 44 9.57 -13.30 5.41
CA PHE A 44 9.90 -13.67 6.80
C PHE A 44 10.15 -12.46 7.70
N THR A 45 10.35 -11.27 7.15
CA THR A 45 10.50 -10.03 7.93
C THR A 45 9.17 -9.36 8.23
N ILE A 46 8.07 -9.80 7.62
CA ILE A 46 6.73 -9.28 7.91
C ILE A 46 6.24 -9.94 9.20
N ILE A 47 6.20 -9.18 10.29
CA ILE A 47 5.82 -9.71 11.61
C ILE A 47 4.31 -9.61 11.87
N SER A 48 3.64 -8.66 11.24
CA SER A 48 2.19 -8.52 11.27
C SER A 48 1.69 -7.73 10.07
N PHE A 49 0.42 -7.93 9.71
CA PHE A 49 -0.30 -7.06 8.79
C PHE A 49 -1.74 -6.86 9.29
N GLU A 50 -2.34 -5.74 8.93
CA GLU A 50 -3.73 -5.40 9.23
C GLU A 50 -4.42 -4.82 7.99
N HIS A 51 -5.66 -5.21 7.74
CA HIS A 51 -6.46 -4.62 6.67
C HIS A 51 -6.92 -3.23 7.06
N ILE A 52 -6.78 -2.29 6.14
CA ILE A 52 -7.07 -0.88 6.38
C ILE A 52 -7.86 -0.28 5.22
N THR A 53 -8.67 0.73 5.56
CA THR A 53 -9.19 1.68 4.56
C THR A 53 -8.22 2.83 4.42
N ILE A 54 -7.80 3.09 3.19
CA ILE A 54 -6.83 4.13 2.83
C ILE A 54 -7.60 5.27 2.17
N LYS A 55 -7.51 6.45 2.75
CA LYS A 55 -7.97 7.68 2.09
C LYS A 55 -6.81 8.28 1.32
N THR A 56 -7.02 8.51 0.02
CA THR A 56 -6.04 9.19 -0.81
C THR A 56 -6.49 10.62 -1.09
N VAL A 57 -5.53 11.53 -1.28
CA VAL A 57 -5.79 12.88 -1.77
C VAL A 57 -4.89 13.16 -2.96
N GLY A 58 -5.51 13.72 -3.99
CA GLY A 58 -4.88 13.93 -5.28
C GLY A 58 -4.82 12.61 -6.04
N ARG A 59 -5.11 12.67 -7.34
CA ARG A 59 -4.86 11.51 -8.21
C ARG A 59 -3.44 11.58 -8.73
N PRO A 60 -2.71 10.45 -8.76
CA PRO A 60 -1.40 10.40 -9.38
C PRO A 60 -1.43 11.02 -10.79
N ARG A 61 -0.49 11.91 -11.08
CA ARG A 61 -0.31 12.53 -12.42
C ARG A 61 -1.52 13.28 -12.99
N SER A 62 -2.50 13.64 -12.16
CA SER A 62 -3.62 14.52 -12.53
C SER A 62 -3.54 15.83 -11.73
N SER A 63 -4.00 16.92 -12.35
CA SER A 63 -4.27 18.16 -11.60
C SER A 63 -5.46 17.99 -10.65
N GLU A 64 -6.29 16.95 -10.85
CA GLU A 64 -7.42 16.62 -9.99
C GLU A 64 -6.99 16.45 -8.53
N ASN A 65 -7.54 17.30 -7.68
CA ASN A 65 -7.46 17.16 -6.24
C ASN A 65 -8.68 16.38 -5.73
N LYS A 66 -8.80 15.13 -6.17
CA LYS A 66 -9.90 14.25 -5.80
C LYS A 66 -9.48 13.34 -4.63
N GLN A 67 -10.45 13.01 -3.78
CA GLN A 67 -10.30 12.03 -2.72
C GLN A 67 -10.87 10.70 -3.21
N ASP A 68 -10.09 9.62 -3.10
CA ASP A 68 -10.54 8.26 -3.35
C ASP A 68 -10.35 7.42 -2.07
N PHE A 69 -11.18 6.39 -1.89
CA PHE A 69 -11.06 5.43 -0.80
C PHE A 69 -10.63 4.08 -1.37
N LEU A 70 -9.54 3.54 -0.86
CA LEU A 70 -8.94 2.29 -1.30
C LEU A 70 -8.87 1.30 -0.13
N THR A 71 -8.70 0.02 -0.46
CA THR A 71 -8.34 -1.01 0.52
C THR A 71 -6.88 -1.39 0.36
N GLY A 72 -6.30 -1.85 1.46
CA GLY A 72 -4.96 -2.38 1.45
C GLY A 72 -4.62 -2.97 2.81
N VAL A 73 -3.32 -3.14 3.03
CA VAL A 73 -2.79 -3.60 4.31
C VAL A 73 -1.72 -2.65 4.83
N ARG A 74 -1.70 -2.45 6.15
CA ARG A 74 -0.52 -1.92 6.84
C ARG A 74 0.34 -3.11 7.24
N ILE A 75 1.57 -3.15 6.77
CA ILE A 75 2.55 -4.18 7.15
C ILE A 75 3.50 -3.61 8.19
N ARG A 76 3.86 -4.43 9.18
CA ARG A 76 4.97 -4.15 10.10
C ARG A 76 6.12 -5.09 9.81
N LEU A 77 7.30 -4.53 9.62
CA LEU A 77 8.52 -5.29 9.39
C LEU A 77 9.28 -5.52 10.71
N SER A 78 10.18 -6.49 10.72
CA SER A 78 10.97 -6.89 11.89
C SER A 78 11.94 -5.81 12.37
N ASP A 79 12.25 -4.82 11.53
CA ASP A 79 13.03 -3.63 11.88
C ASP A 79 12.19 -2.54 12.58
N GLY A 80 10.91 -2.80 12.80
CA GLY A 80 9.96 -1.88 13.43
C GLY A 80 9.31 -0.89 12.47
N THR A 81 9.72 -0.87 11.20
CA THR A 81 9.11 0.03 10.19
C THR A 81 7.70 -0.44 9.82
N GLN A 82 6.87 0.53 9.43
CA GLN A 82 5.52 0.30 8.94
C GLN A 82 5.35 0.91 7.56
N HIS A 83 4.67 0.17 6.69
CA HIS A 83 4.35 0.61 5.35
C HIS A 83 2.92 0.22 5.00
N VAL A 84 2.31 0.99 4.11
CA VAL A 84 1.02 0.69 3.51
C VAL A 84 1.26 0.05 2.14
N VAL A 85 0.54 -1.04 1.88
CA VAL A 85 0.46 -1.70 0.58
C VAL A 85 -0.98 -1.61 0.12
N ILE A 86 -1.21 -0.98 -1.04
CA ILE A 86 -2.55 -0.88 -1.64
C ILE A 86 -2.85 -2.20 -2.34
N ASP A 87 -4.06 -2.75 -2.16
CA ASP A 87 -4.45 -3.99 -2.82
C ASP A 87 -4.45 -3.85 -4.35
N SER A 88 -4.16 -4.95 -5.04
CA SER A 88 -4.29 -5.04 -6.50
C SER A 88 -5.64 -5.66 -6.89
N LYS A 89 -6.13 -5.40 -8.11
CA LYS A 89 -7.30 -6.11 -8.66
C LYS A 89 -7.06 -7.60 -8.84
N THR A 90 -5.81 -8.02 -8.95
CA THR A 90 -5.42 -9.40 -9.27
C THR A 90 -5.30 -10.30 -8.04
N GLY A 91 -5.41 -9.74 -6.82
CA GLY A 91 -5.35 -10.52 -5.60
C GLY A 91 -5.19 -9.68 -4.35
N THR A 92 -5.49 -10.29 -3.20
CA THR A 92 -5.23 -9.72 -1.88
C THR A 92 -3.76 -9.91 -1.50
N PHE A 93 -3.28 -9.08 -0.58
CA PHE A 93 -1.95 -9.23 0.00
C PHE A 93 -1.66 -10.63 0.54
N GLU A 94 -2.63 -11.25 1.21
CA GLU A 94 -2.52 -12.62 1.74
C GLU A 94 -2.34 -13.66 0.63
N GLY A 95 -3.07 -13.49 -0.49
CA GLY A 95 -2.93 -14.30 -1.68
C GLY A 95 -1.49 -14.27 -2.22
N HIS A 96 -0.91 -13.08 -2.30
CA HIS A 96 0.47 -12.90 -2.73
C HIS A 96 1.49 -13.48 -1.75
N ILE A 97 1.27 -13.38 -0.43
CA ILE A 97 2.11 -14.08 0.56
C ILE A 97 2.07 -15.59 0.35
N LYS A 98 0.88 -16.16 0.14
CA LYS A 98 0.72 -17.60 -0.10
C LYS A 98 1.38 -18.03 -1.40
N GLU A 99 1.25 -17.24 -2.46
CA GLU A 99 1.91 -17.47 -3.74
C GLU A 99 3.43 -17.45 -3.57
N ALA A 100 3.98 -16.40 -2.93
CA ALA A 100 5.40 -16.33 -2.64
C ALA A 100 5.88 -17.59 -1.93
N LYS A 101 5.23 -17.97 -0.82
CA LYS A 101 5.58 -19.16 -0.02
C LYS A 101 5.65 -20.46 -0.81
N ASN A 102 4.88 -20.58 -1.89
CA ASN A 102 4.81 -21.78 -2.73
C ASN A 102 5.60 -21.64 -4.05
N SER A 103 6.18 -20.47 -4.32
CA SER A 103 6.90 -20.20 -5.55
C SER A 103 8.30 -20.81 -5.53
N THR A 104 8.74 -21.30 -6.69
CA THR A 104 10.14 -21.68 -6.94
C THR A 104 11.02 -20.47 -7.23
N GLU A 105 10.42 -19.32 -7.56
CA GLU A 105 11.13 -18.07 -7.81
C GLU A 105 11.53 -17.40 -6.49
N PRO A 106 12.75 -16.85 -6.39
CA PRO A 106 13.21 -16.17 -5.18
C PRO A 106 12.45 -14.87 -4.90
N VAL A 107 11.91 -14.23 -5.94
CA VAL A 107 11.16 -12.98 -5.88
C VAL A 107 9.86 -13.12 -6.68
N VAL A 108 8.71 -12.98 -6.00
CA VAL A 108 7.40 -12.87 -6.65
C VAL A 108 7.07 -11.40 -6.84
N ASN A 109 6.77 -11.01 -8.07
CA ASN A 109 6.44 -9.64 -8.39
C ASN A 109 4.92 -9.41 -8.27
N VAL A 110 4.52 -8.65 -7.25
CA VAL A 110 3.10 -8.30 -7.02
C VAL A 110 2.62 -7.22 -8.00
N GLY A 111 3.57 -6.51 -8.64
CA GLY A 111 3.26 -5.41 -9.54
C GLY A 111 2.80 -4.16 -8.79
N ARG A 112 2.34 -3.16 -9.55
CA ARG A 112 1.76 -1.93 -8.99
C ARG A 112 0.33 -2.19 -8.54
N SER A 113 -0.13 -1.39 -7.58
CA SER A 113 -1.55 -1.38 -7.25
C SER A 113 -2.39 -1.02 -8.49
N SER A 114 -3.62 -1.53 -8.56
CA SER A 114 -4.49 -1.20 -9.70
C SER A 114 -4.84 0.28 -9.71
N TYR A 115 -4.92 0.91 -8.54
CA TYR A 115 -5.05 2.37 -8.44
C TYR A 115 -3.92 3.10 -9.15
N MET A 116 -2.67 2.71 -8.88
CA MET A 116 -1.51 3.26 -9.58
C MET A 116 -1.47 2.86 -11.05
N SER A 117 -2.01 1.71 -11.44
CA SER A 117 -2.00 1.27 -12.85
C SER A 117 -3.08 1.98 -13.69
N GLU A 118 -4.23 2.28 -13.10
CA GLU A 118 -5.34 3.00 -13.76
C GLU A 118 -5.08 4.50 -13.88
N HIS A 119 -4.33 5.06 -12.93
CA HIS A 119 -4.04 6.49 -12.88
C HIS A 119 -2.60 6.84 -13.24
N ALA A 120 -1.68 5.88 -13.32
CA ALA A 120 -0.41 6.09 -14.01
C ALA A 120 -0.55 5.63 -15.46
N PHE A 121 -0.64 6.57 -16.39
CA PHE A 121 -0.31 6.23 -17.77
C PHE A 121 1.10 5.63 -17.83
N THR A 122 1.17 4.48 -18.50
CA THR A 122 2.35 3.89 -19.12
C THR A 122 3.17 5.01 -19.77
N GLN A 123 4.48 5.03 -19.48
CA GLN A 123 5.40 5.85 -20.27
C GLN A 123 5.44 5.33 -21.71
#